data_AF-A0AAN4ZKJ2-F1
#
_entry.id   AF-A0AAN4ZKJ2-F1
#
_cell.length_a   1.000
_cell.length_b   1.000
_cell.length_c   1.000
_cell.angle_alpha   90.00
_cell.angle_beta   90.00
_cell.angle_gamma   90.00
#
_symmetry.space_group_name_H-M   'P 1'
#
loop_
_entity.id
_entity.type
_entity.pdbx_description
1 polymer ?
#
loop_
_entity_poly.entity_id
_entity_poly.type
_entity_poly.pdbx_seq_one_letter_code
_entity_poly.pdbx_strand_id
1 'polypeptide(L)'
;VWPMRPHCLLSCLIVVSVAEESLVRLYNHLVANYEREVRPSLAHDLPIEVEFVFSLTQIIDVDERNQIMTSNAWVRQTWIDYKLVWDPRDYGNVTKLHIPYEKIWRPDIILYNNADSQYTKSVMSTDVVVSYLGNVTWASAAIFKSSCPLDVRYYPFDTQSCELKFASWAYDGTKIDLVIKGERDQTPKADGNYMMSTEWELLNIRAESDIEVYSCCPEPYPFILIHIRILRRPMFYVFNLILPCVLISGIALLGFYMPSDSGEKVTLGITSLLSTTVFLMLVAEGMPPTSEALPLIGIYYGVTIFIVSLATAMTVFTLNVHHYGCHGTAVPPKLQVFAFKYLARFLFLKLPPYHSINSHVKHVYEKEHSKDSINYLRGLAPHLTAGISNSPQFLRNKLSNGGSAAMNIGKRMVSFSPNTKRHEEDEETPLTMIDENGISPRNNRRSNSQGGMNLRQPEYSEDLFETEFLKVMRNVHATIERNEMRQVERDRRDATKLEWEQVAMVLDRFLLVVFVVATTTVTFVILYQRQLGIFE
;
A
#
# COMPACT_ATOMS: atom_id res chain seq x y z
N VAL A 1 31.50 37.54 68.62
CA VAL A 1 31.47 36.34 69.47
C VAL A 1 30.52 36.60 70.63
N TRP A 2 29.24 36.26 70.46
CA TRP A 2 28.29 36.21 71.58
C TRP A 2 28.41 34.81 72.19
N PRO A 3 28.54 34.66 73.53
CA PRO A 3 28.66 33.35 74.13
C PRO A 3 27.26 32.73 74.17
N MET A 4 26.96 31.82 73.24
CA MET A 4 25.84 30.91 73.41
C MET A 4 26.12 30.06 74.65
N ARG A 5 25.22 30.14 75.64
CA ARG A 5 25.31 29.41 76.90
C ARG A 5 25.43 27.90 76.64
N PRO A 6 26.36 27.18 77.29
CA PRO A 6 26.58 25.74 77.09
C PRO A 6 25.37 24.88 77.48
N HIS A 7 24.42 25.42 78.26
CA HIS A 7 23.20 24.71 78.64
C HIS A 7 22.22 24.44 77.48
N CYS A 8 22.16 25.30 76.45
CA CYS A 8 21.24 25.09 75.32
C CYS A 8 21.72 23.99 74.35
N LEU A 9 23.04 23.88 74.14
CA LEU A 9 23.62 22.83 73.29
C LEU A 9 23.50 21.44 73.97
N LEU A 10 23.73 21.37 75.28
CA LEU A 10 23.53 20.14 76.03
C LEU A 10 22.05 19.72 76.05
N SER A 11 21.12 20.66 76.23
CA SER A 11 19.68 20.34 76.18
C SER A 11 19.22 19.88 74.79
N CYS A 12 19.74 20.48 73.71
CA CYS A 12 19.42 20.01 72.35
C CYS A 12 20.01 18.61 72.08
N LEU A 13 21.24 18.34 72.50
CA LEU A 13 21.88 17.02 72.33
C LEU A 13 21.16 15.93 73.15
N ILE A 14 20.71 16.25 74.37
CA ILE A 14 19.95 15.32 75.22
C ILE A 14 18.55 15.08 74.64
N VAL A 15 17.86 16.11 74.14
CA VAL A 15 16.53 15.96 73.53
C VAL A 15 16.59 15.14 72.23
N VAL A 16 17.67 15.29 71.44
CA VAL A 16 17.87 14.49 70.21
C VAL A 16 18.17 13.02 70.53
N SER A 17 19.00 12.71 71.55
CA SER A 17 19.29 11.30 71.90
C SER A 17 18.08 10.59 72.53
N VAL A 18 17.26 11.29 73.32
CA VAL A 18 16.05 10.73 73.95
C VAL A 18 14.96 10.44 72.92
N ALA A 19 14.81 11.29 71.89
CA ALA A 19 13.86 11.06 70.81
C ALA A 19 14.21 9.80 69.99
N GLU A 20 15.49 9.61 69.65
CA GLU A 20 15.96 8.45 68.88
C GLU A 20 15.85 7.14 69.70
N GLU A 21 16.16 7.18 70.99
CA GLU A 21 15.98 6.04 71.91
C GLU A 21 14.51 5.64 72.06
N SER A 22 13.59 6.62 72.12
CA SER A 22 12.15 6.37 72.26
C SER A 22 11.54 5.68 71.04
N LEU A 23 12.01 6.01 69.83
CA LEU A 23 11.55 5.40 68.57
C LEU A 23 12.04 3.97 68.42
N VAL A 24 13.31 3.70 68.74
CA VAL A 24 13.88 2.35 68.73
C VAL A 24 13.19 1.47 69.78
N ARG A 25 12.91 2.02 70.97
CA ARG A 25 12.16 1.32 72.01
C ARG A 25 10.75 0.96 71.56
N LEU A 26 10.03 1.89 70.92
CA LEU A 26 8.69 1.64 70.36
C LEU A 26 8.75 0.54 69.29
N TYR A 27 9.70 0.65 68.35
CA TYR A 27 9.87 -0.31 67.28
C TYR A 27 10.09 -1.73 67.81
N ASN A 28 11.03 -1.89 68.76
CA ASN A 28 11.31 -3.19 69.36
C ASN A 28 10.11 -3.73 70.15
N HIS A 29 9.37 -2.86 70.85
CA HIS A 29 8.17 -3.26 71.59
C HIS A 29 7.07 -3.81 70.67
N LEU A 30 6.81 -3.15 69.54
CA LEU A 30 5.77 -3.57 68.60
C LEU A 30 6.15 -4.83 67.82
N VAL A 31 7.41 -4.96 67.40
CA VAL A 31 7.84 -6.03 66.48
C VAL A 31 8.26 -7.32 67.20
N ALA A 32 8.71 -7.26 68.47
CA ALA A 32 9.30 -8.43 69.15
C ALA A 32 8.38 -9.66 69.25
N ASN A 33 7.07 -9.46 69.41
CA ASN A 33 6.08 -10.54 69.56
C ASN A 33 5.03 -10.54 68.44
N TYR A 34 5.36 -9.94 67.30
CA TYR A 34 4.45 -9.85 66.18
C TYR A 34 4.61 -11.06 65.25
N GLU A 35 3.54 -11.84 65.10
CA GLU A 35 3.50 -12.96 64.15
C GLU A 35 2.94 -12.49 62.81
N ARG A 36 3.79 -12.45 61.78
CA ARG A 36 3.45 -11.85 60.48
C ARG A 36 2.54 -12.72 59.61
N GLU A 37 2.55 -14.03 59.83
CA GLU A 37 1.75 -14.97 59.04
C GLU A 37 0.29 -15.01 59.53
N VAL A 38 -0.01 -14.38 60.68
CA VAL A 38 -1.33 -14.40 61.31
C VAL A 38 -2.07 -13.09 61.02
N ARG A 39 -3.26 -13.22 60.42
CA ARG A 39 -4.17 -12.11 60.13
C ARG A 39 -4.53 -11.31 61.40
N PRO A 40 -4.36 -9.97 61.42
CA PRO A 40 -4.60 -9.13 62.60
C PRO A 40 -6.09 -8.75 62.73
N SER A 41 -6.97 -9.75 62.80
CA SER A 41 -8.40 -9.53 63.02
C SER A 41 -8.75 -9.56 64.51
N LEU A 42 -9.63 -8.64 64.95
CA LEU A 42 -10.15 -8.62 66.33
C LEU A 42 -10.83 -9.94 66.74
N ALA A 43 -11.54 -10.57 65.80
CA ALA A 43 -12.14 -11.88 65.95
C ALA A 43 -11.92 -12.71 64.68
N HIS A 44 -11.94 -14.04 64.79
CA HIS A 44 -11.71 -14.95 63.67
C HIS A 44 -12.73 -14.76 62.54
N ASP A 45 -13.97 -14.42 62.87
CA ASP A 45 -15.08 -14.32 61.92
C ASP A 45 -15.27 -12.93 61.31
N LEU A 46 -14.54 -11.92 61.79
CA LEU A 46 -14.65 -10.56 61.26
C LEU A 46 -13.67 -10.35 60.10
N PRO A 47 -14.10 -9.81 58.95
CA PRO A 47 -13.21 -9.47 57.86
C PRO A 47 -12.33 -8.25 58.20
N ILE A 48 -11.16 -8.16 57.58
CA ILE A 48 -10.36 -6.93 57.58
C ILE A 48 -10.77 -6.10 56.36
N GLU A 49 -11.22 -4.87 56.61
CA GLU A 49 -11.44 -3.89 55.55
C GLU A 49 -10.07 -3.40 55.05
N VAL A 50 -9.79 -3.64 53.77
CA VAL A 50 -8.60 -3.15 53.08
C VAL A 50 -9.04 -2.09 52.09
N GLU A 51 -8.71 -0.84 52.41
CA GLU A 51 -8.88 0.30 51.52
C GLU A 51 -7.83 0.24 50.40
N PHE A 52 -8.31 0.22 49.16
CA PHE A 52 -7.47 0.11 47.97
C PHE A 52 -7.60 1.37 47.10
N VAL A 53 -6.46 1.97 46.77
CA VAL A 53 -6.37 3.13 45.89
C VAL A 53 -5.35 2.86 44.79
N PHE A 54 -5.79 3.05 43.54
CA PHE A 54 -4.96 2.92 42.35
C PHE A 54 -4.69 4.30 41.74
N SER A 55 -3.44 4.59 41.41
CA SER A 55 -3.05 5.84 40.74
C SER A 55 -2.11 5.54 39.57
N LEU A 56 -2.58 5.81 38.35
CA LEU A 56 -1.79 5.61 37.13
C LEU A 56 -0.76 6.72 36.95
N THR A 57 0.51 6.37 36.85
CA THR A 57 1.60 7.31 36.54
C THR A 57 1.79 7.45 35.05
N GLN A 58 1.88 6.33 34.33
CA GLN A 58 2.21 6.32 32.90
C GLN A 58 1.71 5.02 32.25
N ILE A 59 1.30 5.12 30.99
CA ILE A 59 1.16 3.96 30.10
C ILE A 59 2.50 3.80 29.38
N ILE A 60 3.22 2.71 29.68
CA ILE A 60 4.55 2.46 29.11
C ILE A 60 4.41 1.95 27.68
N ASP A 61 3.63 0.90 27.50
CA ASP A 61 3.52 0.19 26.24
C ASP A 61 2.22 -0.62 26.16
N VAL A 62 1.71 -0.81 24.94
CA VAL A 62 0.55 -1.66 24.64
C VAL A 62 0.98 -2.56 23.50
N ASP A 63 1.36 -3.79 23.81
CA ASP A 63 1.79 -4.78 22.83
C ASP A 63 0.55 -5.39 22.19
N GLU A 64 0.24 -4.97 20.96
CA GLU A 64 -0.95 -5.43 20.29
C GLU A 64 -0.88 -6.90 19.91
N ARG A 65 0.30 -7.37 19.52
CA ARG A 65 0.52 -8.73 19.04
C ARG A 65 0.32 -9.75 20.15
N ASN A 66 0.88 -9.48 21.32
CA ASN A 66 0.77 -10.35 22.49
C ASN A 66 -0.44 -10.04 23.37
N GLN A 67 -1.21 -8.98 23.05
CA GLN A 67 -2.38 -8.54 23.81
C GLN A 67 -2.05 -8.21 25.27
N ILE A 68 -0.97 -7.44 25.46
CA ILE A 68 -0.45 -7.09 26.80
C ILE A 68 -0.38 -5.56 26.95
N MET A 69 -0.99 -5.04 28.02
CA MET A 69 -0.82 -3.65 28.43
C MET A 69 0.20 -3.56 29.57
N THR A 70 1.22 -2.72 29.40
CA THR A 70 2.21 -2.39 30.42
C THR A 70 1.97 -0.99 30.99
N SER A 71 1.67 -0.91 32.27
CA SER A 71 1.37 0.34 32.98
C SER A 71 2.27 0.52 34.20
N ASN A 72 2.66 1.76 34.48
CA ASN A 72 3.33 2.15 35.73
C ASN A 72 2.30 2.82 36.62
N ALA A 73 2.05 2.24 37.79
CA ALA A 73 1.05 2.75 38.72
C ALA A 73 1.51 2.60 40.18
N TRP A 74 0.90 3.42 41.03
CA TRP A 74 1.00 3.34 42.48
C TRP A 74 -0.24 2.63 43.00
N VAL A 75 -0.02 1.66 43.86
CA VAL A 75 -1.08 1.00 44.62
C VAL A 75 -0.88 1.36 46.08
N ARG A 76 -1.92 1.91 46.70
CA ARG A 76 -1.94 2.21 48.12
C ARG A 76 -3.00 1.35 48.78
N GLN A 77 -2.57 0.61 49.78
CA GLN A 77 -3.40 -0.28 50.59
C GLN A 77 -3.39 0.24 52.02
N THR A 78 -4.57 0.42 52.62
CA THR A 78 -4.69 0.84 54.01
C THR A 78 -5.58 -0.12 54.77
N TRP A 79 -5.12 -0.60 55.91
CA TRP A 79 -5.91 -1.47 56.79
C TRP A 79 -5.65 -1.10 58.26
N ILE A 80 -6.45 -1.66 59.15
CA ILE A 80 -6.31 -1.46 60.60
C ILE A 80 -5.71 -2.73 61.22
N ASP A 81 -4.66 -2.57 62.01
CA ASP A 81 -4.04 -3.63 62.80
C ASP A 81 -4.13 -3.30 64.29
N TYR A 82 -4.90 -4.09 65.03
CA TYR A 82 -5.11 -3.90 66.46
C TYR A 82 -3.85 -4.16 67.31
N LYS A 83 -2.87 -4.91 66.80
CA LYS A 83 -1.61 -5.21 67.50
C LYS A 83 -0.60 -4.08 67.38
N LEU A 84 -0.76 -3.17 66.41
CA LEU A 84 0.16 -2.06 66.13
C LEU A 84 -0.38 -0.72 66.67
N VAL A 85 -0.95 -0.73 67.87
CA VAL A 85 -1.51 0.44 68.55
C VAL A 85 -0.61 0.80 69.74
N TRP A 86 -0.35 2.09 69.94
CA TRP A 86 0.41 2.58 71.10
C TRP A 86 -0.10 3.95 71.56
N ASP A 87 0.19 4.31 72.81
CA ASP A 87 -0.02 5.67 73.30
C ASP A 87 1.21 6.54 72.98
N PRO A 88 1.08 7.61 72.16
CA PRO A 88 2.20 8.49 71.85
C PRO A 88 2.87 9.07 73.09
N ARG A 89 2.13 9.27 74.19
CA ARG A 89 2.64 9.87 75.44
C ARG A 89 3.75 9.03 76.08
N ASP A 90 3.71 7.72 75.90
CA ASP A 90 4.68 6.77 76.47
C ASP A 90 5.97 6.68 75.64
N TYR A 91 5.96 7.17 74.39
CA TYR A 91 7.06 7.04 73.44
C TYR A 91 7.43 8.38 72.80
N GLY A 92 7.47 9.46 73.59
CA GLY A 92 8.00 10.76 73.13
C GLY A 92 7.12 11.47 72.10
N ASN A 93 5.80 11.29 72.16
CA ASN A 93 4.80 11.82 71.22
C ASN A 93 4.99 11.37 69.75
N VAL A 94 5.59 10.20 69.53
CA VAL A 94 5.69 9.58 68.22
C VAL A 94 4.29 9.14 67.77
N THR A 95 3.81 9.70 66.64
CA THR A 95 2.47 9.43 66.09
C THR A 95 2.47 8.53 64.85
N LYS A 96 3.63 8.40 64.19
CA LYS A 96 3.84 7.56 63.02
C LYS A 96 5.17 6.83 63.13
N LEU A 97 5.20 5.60 62.64
CA LEU A 97 6.37 4.75 62.63
C LEU A 97 6.51 4.09 61.25
N HIS A 98 7.74 4.04 60.73
CA HIS A 98 8.07 3.28 59.54
C HIS A 98 8.55 1.88 59.94
N ILE A 99 7.93 0.85 59.36
CA ILE A 99 8.29 -0.55 59.59
C ILE A 99 8.51 -1.23 58.23
N PRO A 100 9.61 -1.98 58.05
CA PRO A 100 9.80 -2.80 56.85
C PRO A 100 8.62 -3.76 56.65
N TYR A 101 8.10 -3.82 55.42
CA TYR A 101 6.90 -4.59 55.11
C TYR A 101 7.07 -6.10 55.34
N GLU A 102 8.30 -6.64 55.40
CA GLU A 102 8.54 -8.07 55.65
C GLU A 102 8.32 -8.50 57.11
N LYS A 103 8.20 -7.54 58.03
CA LYS A 103 8.12 -7.78 59.49
C LYS A 103 6.71 -7.79 60.04
N ILE A 104 5.73 -7.33 59.27
CA ILE A 104 4.32 -7.27 59.68
C ILE A 104 3.43 -8.03 58.68
N TRP A 105 2.20 -8.32 59.10
CA TRP A 105 1.23 -8.94 58.21
C TRP A 105 0.82 -7.93 57.14
N ARG A 106 0.60 -8.42 55.92
CA ARG A 106 0.03 -7.65 54.82
C ARG A 106 -0.99 -8.49 54.06
N PRO A 107 -2.03 -7.89 53.48
CA PRO A 107 -2.92 -8.60 52.59
C PRO A 107 -2.18 -9.00 51.30
N ASP A 108 -2.60 -10.14 50.73
CA ASP A 108 -2.03 -10.76 49.54
C ASP A 108 -2.77 -10.32 48.27
N ILE A 109 -2.91 -9.00 48.09
CA ILE A 109 -3.59 -8.44 46.92
C ILE A 109 -2.68 -8.53 45.69
N ILE A 110 -3.11 -9.30 44.69
CA ILE A 110 -2.36 -9.54 43.45
C ILE A 110 -3.20 -9.24 42.20
N LEU A 111 -2.52 -9.04 41.09
CA LEU A 111 -3.13 -8.89 39.76
C LEU A 111 -3.45 -10.28 39.17
N TYR A 112 -4.73 -10.60 38.99
CA TYR A 112 -5.19 -11.91 38.50
C TYR A 112 -4.90 -12.11 37.01
N ASN A 113 -5.16 -11.09 36.19
CA ASN A 113 -4.90 -11.13 34.75
C ASN A 113 -3.46 -10.71 34.40
N ASN A 114 -2.50 -11.06 35.26
CA ASN A 114 -1.09 -10.77 35.05
C ASN A 114 -0.51 -11.61 33.89
N ALA A 115 0.22 -10.95 32.98
CA ALA A 115 0.92 -11.57 31.86
C ALA A 115 2.45 -11.59 32.05
N ASP A 116 2.99 -11.06 33.16
CA ASP A 116 4.44 -11.10 33.44
C ASP A 116 4.86 -12.38 34.16
N SER A 117 5.87 -13.07 33.63
CA SER A 117 6.51 -14.20 34.32
C SER A 117 7.35 -13.76 35.53
N GLN A 118 7.70 -12.47 35.64
CA GLN A 118 8.55 -11.90 36.71
C GLN A 118 7.80 -10.90 37.59
N TYR A 119 6.51 -11.14 37.86
CA TYR A 119 5.63 -10.26 38.64
C TYR A 119 6.24 -9.71 39.96
N THR A 120 6.94 -10.55 40.73
CA THR A 120 7.51 -10.18 42.03
C THR A 120 8.69 -9.21 41.97
N LYS A 121 9.39 -9.10 40.82
CA LYS A 121 10.51 -8.16 40.66
C LYS A 121 10.06 -6.77 40.22
N SER A 122 8.89 -6.68 39.61
CA SER A 122 8.34 -5.44 39.05
C SER A 122 7.67 -4.54 40.10
N VAL A 123 7.54 -5.03 41.34
CA VAL A 123 6.94 -4.30 42.47
C VAL A 123 8.05 -3.70 43.34
N MET A 124 8.24 -2.38 43.27
CA MET A 124 9.09 -1.67 44.21
C MET A 124 8.30 -1.39 45.49
N SER A 125 8.63 -2.13 46.54
CA SER A 125 7.98 -2.03 47.85
C SER A 125 8.76 -1.09 48.76
N THR A 126 8.08 -0.12 49.36
CA THR A 126 8.66 0.73 50.42
C THR A 126 8.28 0.21 51.80
N ASP A 127 8.89 0.81 52.83
CA ASP A 127 8.44 0.63 54.21
C ASP A 127 6.97 1.02 54.38
N VAL A 128 6.31 0.35 55.31
CA VAL A 128 4.93 0.61 55.69
C VAL A 128 4.89 1.71 56.72
N VAL A 129 3.90 2.60 56.60
CA VAL A 129 3.68 3.67 57.58
C VAL A 129 2.54 3.26 58.50
N VAL A 130 2.86 3.15 59.79
CA VAL A 130 1.90 2.81 60.83
C VAL A 130 1.59 4.05 61.65
N SER A 131 0.32 4.35 61.89
CA SER A 131 -0.14 5.39 62.81
C SER A 131 -0.42 4.82 64.20
N TYR A 132 -0.31 5.65 65.24
CA TYR A 132 -0.55 5.26 66.64
C TYR A 132 -1.93 4.63 66.90
N LEU A 133 -2.92 4.89 66.02
CA LEU A 133 -4.26 4.29 66.05
C LEU A 133 -4.33 2.88 65.44
N GLY A 134 -3.22 2.33 64.94
CA GLY A 134 -3.18 1.05 64.25
C GLY A 134 -3.53 1.13 62.76
N ASN A 135 -3.69 2.33 62.19
CA ASN A 135 -3.84 2.49 60.73
C ASN A 135 -2.50 2.23 60.05
N VAL A 136 -2.48 1.21 59.20
CA VAL A 136 -1.31 0.76 58.45
C VAL A 136 -1.51 1.14 56.99
N THR A 137 -0.61 1.95 56.44
CA THR A 137 -0.63 2.35 55.03
C THR A 137 0.61 1.84 54.32
N TRP A 138 0.39 1.01 53.30
CA TRP A 138 1.43 0.51 52.43
C TRP A 138 1.22 1.04 51.01
N ALA A 139 2.20 1.77 50.51
CA ALA A 139 2.22 2.26 49.13
C ALA A 139 3.34 1.54 48.38
N SER A 140 3.03 1.00 47.21
CA SER A 140 4.02 0.38 46.32
C SER A 140 3.87 0.96 44.91
N ALA A 141 5.00 1.23 44.28
CA ALA A 141 5.07 1.60 42.88
C ALA A 141 5.45 0.35 42.09
N ALA A 142 4.67 0.02 41.06
CA ALA A 142 4.89 -1.20 40.30
C ALA A 142 4.62 -1.01 38.81
N ILE A 143 5.34 -1.80 38.02
CA ILE A 143 5.05 -1.99 36.61
C ILE A 143 4.13 -3.19 36.48
N PHE A 144 2.88 -2.96 36.09
CA PHE A 144 1.87 -3.99 35.87
C PHE A 144 1.81 -4.35 34.39
N LYS A 145 2.00 -5.64 34.07
CA LYS A 145 1.70 -6.19 32.76
C LYS A 145 0.44 -7.04 32.85
N SER A 146 -0.60 -6.59 32.17
CA SER A 146 -1.91 -7.25 32.17
C SER A 146 -2.25 -7.78 30.81
N SER A 147 -2.92 -8.93 30.77
CA SER A 147 -3.58 -9.39 29.55
C SER A 147 -4.79 -8.48 29.29
N CYS A 148 -4.79 -7.86 28.11
CA CYS A 148 -5.84 -6.97 27.65
C CYS A 148 -6.26 -7.38 26.23
N PRO A 149 -7.47 -7.92 26.03
CA PRO A 149 -7.98 -8.20 24.70
C PRO A 149 -8.24 -6.89 23.96
N LEU A 150 -7.56 -6.70 22.84
CA LEU A 150 -7.67 -5.48 22.02
C LEU A 150 -8.60 -5.67 20.84
N ASP A 151 -9.40 -4.66 20.54
CA ASP A 151 -10.28 -4.62 19.38
C ASP A 151 -9.65 -3.83 18.24
N VAL A 152 -9.14 -4.54 17.24
CA VAL A 152 -8.40 -3.96 16.10
C VAL A 152 -9.28 -3.61 14.90
N ARG A 153 -10.61 -3.68 15.01
CA ARG A 153 -11.54 -3.42 13.89
C ARG A 153 -11.29 -2.07 13.23
N TYR A 154 -11.12 -1.01 13.99
CA TYR A 154 -10.97 0.37 13.50
C TYR A 154 -9.52 0.88 13.51
N TYR A 155 -8.54 -0.01 13.55
CA TYR A 155 -7.12 0.38 13.53
C TYR A 155 -6.78 1.28 12.33
N PRO A 156 -6.00 2.38 12.49
CA PRO A 156 -5.36 2.91 13.70
C PRO A 156 -6.18 4.00 14.42
N PHE A 157 -7.47 4.14 14.09
CA PHE A 157 -8.39 5.12 14.68
C PHE A 157 -9.25 4.50 15.78
N ASP A 158 -8.63 3.66 16.60
CA ASP A 158 -9.24 2.79 17.58
C ASP A 158 -9.21 3.36 19.00
N THR A 159 -10.18 2.91 19.80
CA THR A 159 -10.22 3.09 21.26
C THR A 159 -10.15 1.73 21.91
N GLN A 160 -9.29 1.59 22.90
CA GLN A 160 -9.09 0.34 23.64
C GLN A 160 -9.56 0.50 25.09
N SER A 161 -10.07 -0.58 25.67
CA SER A 161 -10.51 -0.64 27.06
C SER A 161 -9.84 -1.82 27.73
N CYS A 162 -8.80 -1.54 28.52
CA CYS A 162 -8.04 -2.57 29.23
C CYS A 162 -8.44 -2.62 30.70
N GLU A 163 -8.32 -3.80 31.29
CA GLU A 163 -8.78 -4.05 32.66
C GLU A 163 -7.61 -4.57 33.53
N LEU A 164 -7.53 -4.11 34.77
CA LEU A 164 -6.64 -4.67 35.80
C LEU A 164 -7.49 -5.23 36.92
N LYS A 165 -7.39 -6.55 37.16
CA LYS A 165 -8.17 -7.24 38.18
C LYS A 165 -7.32 -7.52 39.42
N PHE A 166 -7.57 -6.79 40.51
CA PHE A 166 -6.88 -6.97 41.79
C PHE A 166 -7.76 -7.71 42.79
N ALA A 167 -7.23 -8.75 43.41
CA ALA A 167 -7.95 -9.51 44.44
C ALA A 167 -6.98 -10.19 45.41
N SER A 168 -7.50 -10.62 46.57
CA SER A 168 -6.77 -11.50 47.48
C SER A 168 -6.73 -12.92 46.91
N TRP A 169 -5.56 -13.57 46.97
CA TRP A 169 -5.39 -14.93 46.45
C TRP A 169 -5.86 -16.01 47.42
N ALA A 170 -5.49 -15.89 48.70
CA ALA A 170 -5.74 -16.92 49.71
C ALA A 170 -6.99 -16.66 50.55
N TYR A 171 -7.46 -15.40 50.65
CA TYR A 171 -8.59 -15.04 51.49
C TYR A 171 -9.85 -14.77 50.67
N ASP A 172 -10.97 -15.25 51.19
CA ASP A 172 -12.32 -15.01 50.69
C ASP A 172 -12.91 -13.71 51.29
N GLY A 173 -14.10 -13.34 50.84
CA GLY A 173 -14.83 -12.15 51.29
C GLY A 173 -15.24 -12.19 52.77
N THR A 174 -15.18 -13.35 53.43
CA THR A 174 -15.41 -13.44 54.88
C THR A 174 -14.19 -13.04 55.70
N LYS A 175 -13.00 -12.98 55.10
CA LYS A 175 -11.73 -12.69 55.78
C LYS A 175 -11.12 -11.36 55.36
N ILE A 176 -11.26 -10.97 54.10
CA ILE A 176 -10.80 -9.68 53.57
C ILE A 176 -11.94 -9.04 52.78
N ASP A 177 -12.26 -7.79 53.11
CA ASP A 177 -13.20 -6.97 52.36
C ASP A 177 -12.43 -5.84 51.65
N LEU A 178 -12.59 -5.74 50.33
CA LEU A 178 -11.87 -4.78 49.48
C LEU A 178 -12.74 -3.57 49.21
N VAL A 179 -12.34 -2.42 49.74
CA VAL A 179 -13.12 -1.18 49.63
C VAL A 179 -12.35 -0.13 48.84
N ILE A 180 -13.03 0.45 47.84
CA ILE A 180 -12.50 1.57 47.07
C ILE A 180 -12.87 2.87 47.80
N LYS A 181 -11.90 3.55 48.40
CA LYS A 181 -12.08 4.90 48.96
C LYS A 181 -11.39 5.92 48.06
N GLY A 182 -12.23 6.62 47.30
CA GLY A 182 -11.85 7.64 46.32
C GLY A 182 -13.10 8.05 45.53
N GLU A 183 -13.16 9.29 45.06
CA GLU A 183 -14.26 9.75 44.22
C GLU A 183 -14.38 8.86 42.97
N ARG A 184 -15.56 8.27 42.74
CA ARG A 184 -15.83 7.21 41.74
C ARG A 184 -15.56 7.61 40.27
N ASP A 185 -15.26 8.87 40.01
CA ASP A 185 -14.98 9.43 38.67
C ASP A 185 -13.78 10.40 38.76
N GLN A 186 -12.61 9.92 39.15
CA GLN A 186 -11.38 10.70 38.97
C GLN A 186 -11.02 10.73 37.49
N THR A 187 -11.32 11.85 36.81
CA THR A 187 -10.61 12.17 35.57
C THR A 187 -9.13 12.37 35.91
N PRO A 188 -8.20 11.53 35.40
CA PRO A 188 -6.77 11.59 35.77
C PRO A 188 -6.11 12.94 35.43
N LYS A 189 -6.76 13.71 34.56
CA LYS A 189 -6.35 15.06 34.17
C LYS A 189 -6.39 16.08 35.32
N ALA A 190 -7.08 15.77 36.42
CA ALA A 190 -7.22 16.65 37.58
C ALA A 190 -6.09 16.51 38.63
N ASP A 191 -5.42 15.35 38.70
CA ASP A 191 -4.46 15.04 39.78
C ASP A 191 -2.99 15.30 39.43
N GLY A 192 -2.68 15.78 38.22
CA GLY A 192 -1.36 16.26 37.81
C GLY A 192 -0.22 15.22 37.76
N ASN A 193 -0.44 14.00 38.27
CA ASN A 193 0.58 12.95 38.41
C ASN A 193 0.67 12.00 37.21
N TYR A 194 -0.19 12.14 36.20
CA TYR A 194 -0.15 11.33 34.98
C TYR A 194 0.79 11.94 33.93
N MET A 195 1.79 11.16 33.52
CA MET A 195 2.67 11.48 32.41
C MET A 195 2.03 11.03 31.09
N MET A 196 1.73 12.00 30.24
CA MET A 196 1.10 11.76 28.93
C MET A 196 1.96 10.85 28.05
N SER A 197 1.35 9.79 27.52
CA SER A 197 2.00 8.94 26.51
C SER A 197 2.04 9.63 25.13
N THR A 198 3.08 9.33 24.36
CA THR A 198 3.27 9.84 22.99
C THR A 198 2.36 9.18 21.98
N GLU A 199 1.97 7.93 22.22
CA GLU A 199 1.15 7.13 21.31
C GLU A 199 -0.32 7.07 21.76
N TRP A 200 -0.55 7.04 23.06
CA TRP A 200 -1.88 6.83 23.65
C TRP A 200 -2.37 8.06 24.40
N GLU A 201 -3.65 8.39 24.20
CA GLU A 201 -4.37 9.39 24.97
C GLU A 201 -5.29 8.71 25.97
N LEU A 202 -5.10 9.02 27.25
CA LEU A 202 -5.93 8.51 28.33
C LEU A 202 -7.29 9.23 28.34
N LEU A 203 -8.37 8.49 28.10
CA LEU A 203 -9.73 9.04 28.08
C LEU A 203 -10.33 9.09 29.49
N ASN A 204 -10.42 7.92 30.14
CA ASN A 204 -10.91 7.81 31.51
C ASN A 204 -10.31 6.58 32.21
N ILE A 205 -10.37 6.61 33.55
CA ILE A 205 -10.09 5.47 34.41
C ILE A 205 -11.30 5.31 35.32
N ARG A 206 -11.77 4.07 35.50
CA ARG A 206 -12.85 3.74 36.43
C ARG A 206 -12.44 2.57 37.30
N ALA A 207 -12.88 2.58 38.54
CA ALA A 207 -12.64 1.50 39.49
C ALA A 207 -13.99 0.96 39.96
N GLU A 208 -14.19 -0.35 39.81
CA GLU A 208 -15.41 -1.05 40.22
C GLU A 208 -15.02 -2.16 41.20
N SER A 209 -15.82 -2.35 42.25
CA SER A 209 -15.67 -3.45 43.21
C SER A 209 -16.80 -4.44 42.99
N ASP A 210 -16.48 -5.71 42.82
CA ASP A 210 -17.47 -6.76 42.63
C ASP A 210 -16.99 -8.07 43.29
N ILE A 211 -17.86 -9.08 43.29
CA ILE A 211 -17.65 -10.35 43.96
C ILE A 211 -17.84 -11.49 42.95
N GLU A 212 -16.90 -12.43 42.91
CA GLU A 212 -16.98 -13.61 42.06
C GLU A 212 -16.97 -14.90 42.90
N VAL A 213 -17.81 -15.87 42.53
CA VAL A 213 -17.78 -17.22 43.11
C VAL A 213 -17.16 -18.15 42.08
N TYR A 214 -15.99 -18.72 42.41
CA TYR A 214 -15.25 -19.59 41.50
C TYR A 214 -15.78 -21.02 41.51
N SER A 215 -15.59 -21.76 40.41
CA SER A 215 -16.04 -23.16 40.36
C SER A 215 -15.28 -24.08 41.32
N CYS A 216 -14.12 -23.68 41.83
CA CYS A 216 -13.33 -24.46 42.78
C CYS A 216 -13.81 -24.34 44.23
N CYS A 217 -14.45 -23.22 44.59
CA CYS A 217 -14.75 -22.87 45.98
C CYS A 217 -16.14 -22.23 46.07
N PRO A 218 -17.01 -22.65 47.01
CA PRO A 218 -18.33 -22.06 47.20
C PRO A 218 -18.30 -20.64 47.80
N GLU A 219 -17.16 -20.21 48.35
CA GLU A 219 -17.01 -18.91 48.99
C GLU A 219 -16.92 -17.75 47.96
N PRO A 220 -17.48 -16.58 48.28
CA PRO A 220 -17.36 -15.38 47.45
C PRO A 220 -15.98 -14.73 47.59
N TYR A 221 -15.35 -14.38 46.47
CA TYR A 221 -14.08 -13.67 46.43
C TYR A 221 -14.27 -12.23 45.91
N PRO A 222 -14.04 -11.20 46.74
CA PRO A 222 -14.12 -9.81 46.30
C PRO A 222 -12.90 -9.46 45.44
N PHE A 223 -13.14 -8.64 44.42
CA PHE A 223 -12.10 -8.10 43.56
C PHE A 223 -12.38 -6.64 43.19
N ILE A 224 -11.32 -5.94 42.81
CA ILE A 224 -11.37 -4.58 42.28
C ILE A 224 -10.94 -4.63 40.81
N LEU A 225 -11.79 -4.13 39.94
CA LEU A 225 -11.56 -4.03 38.50
C LEU A 225 -11.28 -2.58 38.13
N ILE A 226 -10.08 -2.32 37.62
CA ILE A 226 -9.70 -1.00 37.12
C ILE A 226 -9.84 -1.01 35.59
N HIS A 227 -10.79 -0.25 35.07
CA HIS A 227 -10.95 -0.03 33.63
C HIS A 227 -10.13 1.18 33.21
N ILE A 228 -9.26 1.00 32.22
CA ILE A 228 -8.44 2.05 31.62
C ILE A 228 -8.85 2.17 30.14
N ARG A 229 -9.51 3.28 29.77
CA ARG A 229 -9.83 3.54 28.36
C ARG A 229 -8.82 4.50 27.73
N ILE A 230 -8.32 4.09 26.57
CA ILE A 230 -7.25 4.78 25.85
C ILE A 230 -7.64 4.96 24.37
N LEU A 231 -7.19 6.05 23.79
CA LEU A 231 -7.37 6.40 22.38
C LEU A 231 -6.01 6.48 21.70
N ARG A 232 -5.83 5.80 20.56
CA ARG A 232 -4.58 5.86 19.80
C ARG A 232 -4.42 7.20 19.08
N ARG A 233 -3.20 7.74 19.04
CA ARG A 233 -2.83 8.88 18.20
C ARG A 233 -2.47 8.38 16.79
N PRO A 234 -3.28 8.64 15.75
CA PRO A 234 -3.18 7.91 14.48
C PRO A 234 -2.10 8.44 13.53
N MET A 235 -1.58 9.65 13.74
CA MET A 235 -0.78 10.37 12.73
C MET A 235 0.47 9.59 12.28
N PHE A 236 1.16 8.91 13.19
CA PHE A 236 2.32 8.07 12.85
C PHE A 236 1.96 6.96 11.85
N TYR A 237 0.83 6.27 12.09
CA TYR A 237 0.35 5.20 11.25
C TYR A 237 -0.19 5.70 9.91
N VAL A 238 -0.79 6.90 9.87
CA VAL A 238 -1.23 7.52 8.61
C VAL A 238 -0.04 7.76 7.67
N PHE A 239 1.06 8.34 8.17
CA PHE A 239 2.23 8.63 7.34
C PHE A 239 3.06 7.40 6.97
N ASN A 240 3.16 6.40 7.84
CA ASN A 240 4.02 5.24 7.62
C ASN A 240 3.30 4.04 7.01
N LEU A 241 1.97 3.92 7.17
CA LEU A 241 1.19 2.79 6.63
C LEU A 241 0.29 3.20 5.46
N ILE A 242 -0.48 4.29 5.60
CA ILE A 242 -1.48 4.67 4.60
C ILE A 242 -0.83 5.39 3.42
N LEU A 243 0.03 6.38 3.67
CA LEU A 243 0.65 7.19 2.61
C LEU A 243 1.45 6.35 1.59
N PRO A 244 2.34 5.41 1.98
CA PRO A 244 3.07 4.59 1.02
C PRO A 244 2.14 3.73 0.15
N CYS A 245 1.06 3.20 0.73
CA CYS A 245 0.08 2.40 0.00
C CYS A 245 -0.66 3.20 -1.08
N VAL A 246 -1.07 4.44 -0.75
CA VAL A 246 -1.69 5.36 -1.72
C VAL A 246 -0.71 5.69 -2.85
N LEU A 247 0.56 5.93 -2.53
CA LEU A 247 1.60 6.20 -3.53
C LEU A 247 1.85 5.01 -4.45
N ILE A 248 1.98 3.79 -3.91
CA ILE A 248 2.20 2.57 -4.69
C ILE A 248 1.00 2.26 -5.60
N SER A 249 -0.22 2.44 -5.09
CA SER A 249 -1.45 2.32 -5.87
C SER A 249 -1.50 3.37 -6.99
N GLY A 250 -1.08 4.60 -6.72
CA GLY A 250 -0.93 5.65 -7.73
C GLY A 250 0.06 5.28 -8.84
N ILE A 251 1.20 4.69 -8.48
CA ILE A 251 2.19 4.19 -9.45
C ILE A 251 1.56 3.09 -10.33
N ALA A 252 0.82 2.15 -9.76
CA ALA A 252 0.14 1.11 -10.55
C ALA A 252 -0.80 1.70 -11.62
N LEU A 253 -1.53 2.78 -11.28
CA LEU A 253 -2.42 3.48 -12.21
C LEU A 253 -1.66 4.24 -13.30
N LEU A 254 -0.50 4.83 -12.98
CA LEU A 254 0.38 5.46 -13.98
C LEU A 254 0.85 4.46 -15.05
N GLY A 255 0.84 3.15 -14.76
CA GLY A 255 1.07 2.10 -15.75
C GLY A 255 0.11 2.14 -16.94
N PHE A 256 -1.16 2.55 -16.75
CA PHE A 256 -2.11 2.76 -17.86
C PHE A 256 -1.89 4.08 -18.60
N TYR A 257 -1.16 5.03 -18.01
CA TYR A 257 -0.81 6.29 -18.67
C TYR A 257 0.41 6.12 -19.59
N MET A 258 1.32 5.20 -19.23
CA MET A 258 2.57 4.94 -19.93
C MET A 258 2.33 4.33 -21.33
N PRO A 259 3.00 4.85 -22.38
CA PRO A 259 2.88 4.28 -23.72
C PRO A 259 3.43 2.85 -23.76
N SER A 260 2.77 1.99 -24.53
CA SER A 260 3.14 0.58 -24.74
C SER A 260 4.48 0.39 -25.46
N ASP A 261 4.95 1.40 -26.20
CA ASP A 261 6.22 1.34 -26.94
C ASP A 261 7.47 1.29 -26.03
N SER A 262 7.34 1.73 -24.78
CA SER A 262 8.48 1.78 -23.85
C SER A 262 8.92 0.43 -23.31
N GLY A 263 8.10 -0.64 -23.44
CA GLY A 263 8.41 -1.98 -22.91
C GLY A 263 8.38 -2.12 -21.38
N GLU A 264 8.62 -1.05 -20.63
CA GLU A 264 8.68 -1.05 -19.15
C GLU A 264 7.31 -1.04 -18.44
N LYS A 265 6.21 -0.98 -19.21
CA LYS A 265 4.83 -0.92 -18.69
C LYS A 265 4.49 -2.11 -17.78
N VAL A 266 4.93 -3.32 -18.15
CA VAL A 266 4.66 -4.56 -17.40
C VAL A 266 5.55 -4.64 -16.15
N THR A 267 6.82 -4.27 -16.28
CA THR A 267 7.77 -4.21 -15.16
C THR A 267 7.27 -3.30 -14.03
N LEU A 268 6.75 -2.12 -14.38
CA LEU A 268 6.18 -1.18 -13.41
C LEU A 268 4.96 -1.76 -12.67
N GLY A 269 4.12 -2.52 -13.38
CA GLY A 269 2.98 -3.21 -12.77
C GLY A 269 3.40 -4.29 -11.78
N ILE A 270 4.31 -5.18 -12.18
CA ILE A 270 4.79 -6.30 -11.34
C ILE A 270 5.51 -5.77 -10.08
N THR A 271 6.36 -4.75 -10.24
CA THR A 271 7.09 -4.15 -9.11
C THR A 271 6.16 -3.47 -8.10
N SER A 272 5.10 -2.80 -8.56
CA SER A 272 4.07 -2.23 -7.69
C SER A 272 3.30 -3.31 -6.91
N LEU A 273 2.94 -4.43 -7.56
CA LEU A 273 2.27 -5.56 -6.90
C LEU A 273 3.16 -6.20 -5.82
N LEU A 274 4.43 -6.44 -6.13
CA LEU A 274 5.40 -6.99 -5.18
C LEU A 274 5.57 -6.05 -3.98
N SER A 275 5.76 -4.75 -4.24
CA SER A 275 5.91 -3.74 -3.18
C SER A 275 4.68 -3.70 -2.26
N THR A 276 3.46 -3.71 -2.83
CA THR A 276 2.21 -3.74 -2.05
C THR A 276 2.13 -4.99 -1.17
N THR A 277 2.55 -6.15 -1.68
CA THR A 277 2.53 -7.43 -0.94
C THR A 277 3.52 -7.43 0.22
N VAL A 278 4.73 -6.89 0.02
CA VAL A 278 5.75 -6.78 1.08
C VAL A 278 5.28 -5.81 2.18
N PHE A 279 4.72 -4.66 1.81
CA PHE A 279 4.17 -3.72 2.79
C PHE A 279 3.02 -4.33 3.61
N LEU A 280 2.15 -5.14 2.99
CA LEU A 280 1.11 -5.87 3.73
C LEU A 280 1.73 -6.86 4.73
N MET A 281 2.73 -7.64 4.32
CA MET A 281 3.39 -8.60 5.21
C MET A 281 3.98 -7.89 6.45
N LEU A 282 4.61 -6.73 6.25
CA LEU A 282 5.13 -5.92 7.35
C LEU A 282 4.03 -5.45 8.31
N VAL A 283 2.87 -5.05 7.80
CA VAL A 283 1.72 -4.65 8.64
C VAL A 283 1.12 -5.84 9.39
N ALA A 284 1.01 -6.99 8.73
CA ALA A 284 0.45 -8.20 9.33
C ALA A 284 1.31 -8.74 10.48
N GLU A 285 2.63 -8.53 10.45
CA GLU A 285 3.54 -8.92 11.55
C GLU A 285 3.35 -8.08 12.82
N GLY A 286 2.83 -6.85 12.70
CA GLY A 286 2.60 -5.94 13.82
C GLY A 286 1.23 -6.11 14.50
N MET A 287 0.28 -6.81 13.88
CA MET A 287 -1.08 -6.99 14.41
C MET A 287 -1.22 -8.35 15.10
N PRO A 288 -2.07 -8.47 16.14
CA PRO A 288 -2.35 -9.76 16.74
C PRO A 288 -3.00 -10.71 15.72
N PRO A 289 -2.59 -11.99 15.68
CA PRO A 289 -3.25 -13.01 14.87
C PRO A 289 -4.60 -13.38 15.49
N THR A 290 -5.59 -12.49 15.35
CA THR A 290 -6.96 -12.72 15.83
C THR A 290 -7.89 -13.01 14.65
N SER A 291 -8.68 -14.07 14.77
CA SER A 291 -9.69 -14.46 13.78
C SER A 291 -11.08 -13.88 14.07
N GLU A 292 -11.26 -13.27 15.25
CA GLU A 292 -12.57 -12.78 15.71
C GLU A 292 -13.08 -11.59 14.89
N ALA A 293 -12.18 -10.73 14.40
CA ALA A 293 -12.53 -9.66 13.47
C ALA A 293 -11.35 -9.28 12.57
N LEU A 294 -11.60 -9.15 11.26
CA LEU A 294 -10.61 -8.64 10.32
C LEU A 294 -10.46 -7.11 10.51
N PRO A 295 -9.24 -6.59 10.72
CA PRO A 295 -9.01 -5.14 10.79
C PRO A 295 -9.47 -4.45 9.49
N LEU A 296 -10.09 -3.27 9.60
CA LEU A 296 -10.53 -2.49 8.44
C LEU A 296 -9.37 -2.19 7.49
N ILE A 297 -8.19 -1.91 8.06
CA ILE A 297 -6.95 -1.72 7.33
C ILE A 297 -6.52 -2.99 6.56
N GLY A 298 -6.77 -4.17 7.10
CA GLY A 298 -6.53 -5.45 6.42
C GLY A 298 -7.45 -5.64 5.22
N ILE A 299 -8.73 -5.28 5.36
CA ILE A 299 -9.70 -5.28 4.24
C ILE A 299 -9.25 -4.28 3.16
N TYR A 300 -8.82 -3.07 3.57
CA TYR A 300 -8.25 -2.08 2.65
C TYR A 300 -7.07 -2.62 1.85
N TYR A 301 -6.09 -3.25 2.53
CA TYR A 301 -4.96 -3.86 1.84
C TYR A 301 -5.38 -5.01 0.92
N GLY A 302 -6.33 -5.86 1.35
CA GLY A 302 -6.86 -6.93 0.51
C GLY A 302 -7.52 -6.41 -0.78
N VAL A 303 -8.36 -5.38 -0.65
CA VAL A 303 -9.03 -4.75 -1.81
C VAL A 303 -8.04 -4.03 -2.70
N THR A 304 -7.07 -3.30 -2.15
CA THR A 304 -6.04 -2.61 -2.94
C THR A 304 -5.14 -3.59 -3.69
N ILE A 305 -4.73 -4.70 -3.08
CA ILE A 305 -3.98 -5.77 -3.77
C ILE A 305 -4.83 -6.39 -4.89
N PHE A 306 -6.11 -6.62 -4.65
CA PHE A 306 -7.02 -7.11 -5.68
C PHE A 306 -7.14 -6.12 -6.85
N ILE A 307 -7.26 -4.83 -6.57
CA ILE A 307 -7.33 -3.78 -7.60
C ILE A 307 -6.01 -3.69 -8.37
N VAL A 308 -4.86 -3.68 -7.69
CA VAL A 308 -3.53 -3.60 -8.32
C VAL A 308 -3.26 -4.85 -9.15
N SER A 309 -3.60 -6.05 -8.67
CA SER A 309 -3.45 -7.29 -9.45
C SER A 309 -4.36 -7.34 -10.68
N LEU A 310 -5.61 -6.87 -10.56
CA LEU A 310 -6.49 -6.76 -11.72
C LEU A 310 -5.98 -5.70 -12.70
N ALA A 311 -5.46 -4.57 -12.20
CA ALA A 311 -4.85 -3.53 -13.02
C ALA A 311 -3.65 -4.07 -13.81
N THR A 312 -2.74 -4.81 -13.17
CA THR A 312 -1.58 -5.40 -13.86
C THR A 312 -1.98 -6.50 -14.85
N ALA A 313 -2.98 -7.31 -14.55
CA ALA A 313 -3.52 -8.26 -15.52
C ALA A 313 -4.09 -7.55 -16.76
N MET A 314 -4.79 -6.43 -16.55
CA MET A 314 -5.34 -5.62 -17.63
C MET A 314 -4.28 -4.83 -18.42
N THR A 315 -3.15 -4.44 -17.82
CA THR A 315 -2.02 -3.85 -18.58
C THR A 315 -1.36 -4.86 -19.50
N VAL A 316 -1.24 -6.13 -19.08
CA VAL A 316 -0.76 -7.22 -19.96
C VAL A 316 -1.76 -7.49 -21.09
N PHE A 317 -3.06 -7.48 -20.80
CA PHE A 317 -4.10 -7.65 -21.82
C PHE A 317 -4.04 -6.53 -22.87
N THR A 318 -3.97 -5.26 -22.45
CA THR A 318 -3.86 -4.12 -23.39
C THR A 318 -2.56 -4.15 -24.19
N LEU A 319 -1.46 -4.61 -23.60
CA LEU A 319 -0.21 -4.84 -24.34
C LEU A 319 -0.36 -5.96 -25.39
N ASN A 320 -1.06 -7.04 -25.07
CA ASN A 320 -1.35 -8.09 -26.06
C ASN A 320 -2.20 -7.56 -27.22
N VAL A 321 -3.22 -6.73 -26.92
CA VAL A 321 -4.05 -6.06 -27.93
C VAL A 321 -3.21 -5.13 -28.81
N HIS A 322 -2.25 -4.40 -28.24
CA HIS A 322 -1.31 -3.55 -28.98
C HIS A 322 -0.48 -4.36 -29.99
N HIS A 323 0.10 -5.49 -29.57
CA HIS A 323 0.90 -6.35 -30.44
C HIS A 323 0.08 -7.21 -31.41
N TYR A 324 -1.24 -7.33 -31.22
CA TYR A 324 -2.12 -8.05 -32.14
C TYR A 324 -2.11 -7.44 -33.55
N GLY A 325 -1.87 -6.13 -33.67
CA GLY A 325 -1.71 -5.43 -34.96
C GLY A 325 -0.49 -5.88 -35.76
N CYS A 326 0.57 -6.36 -35.12
CA CYS A 326 1.76 -6.90 -35.80
C CYS A 326 1.46 -8.19 -36.58
N HIS A 327 0.37 -8.89 -36.26
CA HIS A 327 -0.03 -10.13 -36.93
C HIS A 327 -0.79 -9.89 -38.25
N GLY A 328 -1.02 -8.63 -38.64
CA GLY A 328 -1.66 -8.27 -39.92
C GLY A 328 -3.16 -8.60 -40.00
N THR A 329 -3.80 -8.87 -38.85
CA THR A 329 -5.24 -9.09 -38.78
C THR A 329 -5.98 -7.76 -38.67
N ALA A 330 -6.99 -7.57 -39.53
CA ALA A 330 -7.81 -6.35 -39.48
C ALA A 330 -8.61 -6.29 -38.18
N VAL A 331 -8.78 -5.09 -37.63
CA VAL A 331 -9.58 -4.87 -36.42
C VAL A 331 -11.03 -5.28 -36.71
N PRO A 332 -11.68 -6.11 -35.86
CA PRO A 332 -13.08 -6.47 -36.06
C PRO A 332 -13.98 -5.22 -36.10
N PRO A 333 -14.94 -5.13 -37.05
CA PRO A 333 -15.76 -3.92 -37.21
C PRO A 333 -16.62 -3.61 -35.99
N LYS A 334 -16.99 -4.63 -35.19
CA LYS A 334 -17.69 -4.43 -33.91
C LYS A 334 -16.79 -3.75 -32.87
N LEU A 335 -15.50 -4.12 -32.83
CA LEU A 335 -14.52 -3.56 -31.90
C LEU A 335 -14.18 -2.10 -32.28
N GLN A 336 -14.06 -1.80 -33.58
CA GLN A 336 -13.85 -0.43 -34.06
C GLN A 336 -15.01 0.51 -33.66
N VAL A 337 -16.26 0.06 -33.84
CA VAL A 337 -17.43 0.86 -33.44
C VAL A 337 -17.45 1.06 -31.92
N PHE A 338 -17.15 0.02 -31.14
CA PHE A 338 -17.10 0.13 -29.69
C PHE A 338 -16.02 1.11 -29.20
N ALA A 339 -14.78 0.96 -29.67
CA ALA A 339 -13.65 1.78 -29.27
C ALA A 339 -13.79 3.25 -29.72
N PHE A 340 -14.06 3.50 -31.00
CA PHE A 340 -14.02 4.85 -31.56
C PHE A 340 -15.34 5.63 -31.42
N LYS A 341 -16.50 4.96 -31.44
CA LYS A 341 -17.80 5.66 -31.38
C LYS A 341 -18.31 5.86 -29.95
N TYR A 342 -18.13 4.86 -29.09
CA TYR A 342 -18.62 4.90 -27.71
C TYR A 342 -17.51 5.35 -26.75
N LEU A 343 -16.40 4.62 -26.72
CA LEU A 343 -15.32 4.81 -25.74
C LEU A 343 -14.54 6.12 -25.91
N ALA A 344 -14.09 6.43 -27.13
CA ALA A 344 -13.35 7.67 -27.39
C ALA A 344 -14.20 8.93 -27.14
N ARG A 345 -15.52 8.86 -27.38
CA ARG A 345 -16.47 9.95 -27.12
C ARG A 345 -16.73 10.11 -25.62
N PHE A 346 -16.81 9.01 -24.88
CA PHE A 346 -16.93 9.01 -23.42
C PHE A 346 -15.70 9.60 -22.74
N LEU A 347 -14.50 9.33 -23.27
CA LEU A 347 -13.21 9.81 -22.74
C LEU A 347 -12.77 11.18 -23.28
N PHE A 348 -13.58 11.83 -24.14
CA PHE A 348 -13.23 13.08 -24.83
C PHE A 348 -11.85 13.06 -25.52
N LEU A 349 -11.43 11.90 -26.03
CA LEU A 349 -10.15 11.77 -26.71
C LEU A 349 -10.24 12.40 -28.11
N LYS A 350 -9.40 13.40 -28.37
CA LYS A 350 -9.14 13.90 -29.73
C LYS A 350 -8.15 12.96 -30.40
N LEU A 351 -8.67 11.95 -31.09
CA LEU A 351 -7.81 11.12 -31.94
C LEU A 351 -7.35 11.96 -33.15
N PRO A 352 -6.06 11.86 -33.56
CA PRO A 352 -5.62 12.45 -34.81
C PRO A 352 -6.49 11.89 -35.94
N PRO A 353 -6.95 12.74 -36.88
CA PRO A 353 -7.88 12.34 -37.91
C PRO A 353 -7.30 11.17 -38.70
N TYR A 354 -8.08 10.09 -38.69
CA TYR A 354 -7.85 8.87 -39.45
C TYR A 354 -7.54 9.21 -40.92
N HIS A 355 -6.29 9.01 -41.34
CA HIS A 355 -6.01 8.96 -42.77
C HIS A 355 -6.27 7.54 -43.23
N SER A 356 -7.53 7.25 -43.53
CA SER A 356 -7.91 5.99 -44.16
C SER A 356 -7.06 5.78 -45.40
N ILE A 357 -6.38 4.65 -45.51
CA ILE A 357 -5.75 4.22 -46.76
C ILE A 357 -6.76 4.22 -47.91
N ASN A 358 -8.05 4.01 -47.66
CA ASN A 358 -9.08 4.16 -48.71
C ASN A 358 -9.13 5.57 -49.28
N SER A 359 -8.81 6.61 -48.51
CA SER A 359 -8.75 7.99 -49.02
C SER A 359 -7.46 8.28 -49.77
N HIS A 360 -6.31 7.73 -49.36
CA HIS A 360 -5.04 7.92 -50.05
C HIS A 360 -4.99 7.11 -51.35
N VAL A 361 -5.45 5.86 -51.33
CA VAL A 361 -5.61 5.01 -52.52
C VAL A 361 -6.66 5.61 -53.44
N LYS A 362 -7.82 6.06 -52.94
CA LYS A 362 -8.82 6.74 -53.79
C LYS A 362 -8.30 8.05 -54.37
N HIS A 363 -7.55 8.85 -53.60
CA HIS A 363 -6.96 10.10 -54.08
C HIS A 363 -5.82 9.85 -55.09
N VAL A 364 -5.00 8.81 -54.92
CA VAL A 364 -3.96 8.42 -55.89
C VAL A 364 -4.61 7.84 -57.15
N TYR A 365 -5.60 6.95 -57.02
CA TYR A 365 -6.36 6.37 -58.12
C TYR A 365 -7.14 7.44 -58.90
N GLU A 366 -7.79 8.40 -58.20
CA GLU A 366 -8.45 9.56 -58.82
C GLU A 366 -7.44 10.53 -59.43
N LYS A 367 -6.24 10.73 -58.85
CA LYS A 367 -5.20 11.61 -59.40
C LYS A 367 -4.53 11.04 -60.65
N GLU A 368 -4.39 9.73 -60.74
CA GLU A 368 -3.92 9.03 -61.95
C GLU A 368 -5.01 8.97 -63.02
N HIS A 369 -6.24 8.54 -62.68
CA HIS A 369 -7.32 8.43 -63.66
C HIS A 369 -7.91 9.79 -64.09
N SER A 370 -7.80 10.85 -63.29
CA SER A 370 -8.25 12.21 -63.68
C SER A 370 -7.31 12.85 -64.70
N LYS A 371 -6.00 12.56 -64.65
CA LYS A 371 -5.05 13.07 -65.66
C LYS A 371 -5.22 12.39 -67.02
N ASP A 372 -5.55 11.11 -67.03
CA ASP A 372 -5.78 10.38 -68.27
C ASP A 372 -7.14 10.76 -68.89
N SER A 373 -8.21 10.88 -68.09
CA SER A 373 -9.55 11.20 -68.61
C SER A 373 -9.71 12.65 -69.11
N ILE A 374 -8.99 13.63 -68.55
CA ILE A 374 -9.04 15.04 -69.01
C ILE A 374 -8.35 15.22 -70.37
N ASN A 375 -7.31 14.44 -70.68
CA ASN A 375 -6.61 14.53 -71.96
C ASN A 375 -7.35 13.85 -73.11
N TYR A 376 -8.11 12.78 -72.84
CA TYR A 376 -8.98 12.17 -73.84
C TYR A 376 -10.23 13.01 -74.17
N LEU A 377 -10.77 13.78 -73.20
CA LEU A 377 -11.98 14.59 -73.41
C LEU A 377 -11.73 15.97 -74.03
N ARG A 378 -10.50 16.49 -74.01
CA ARG A 378 -10.17 17.80 -74.62
C ARG A 378 -9.87 17.71 -76.12
N GLY A 379 -9.65 16.51 -76.67
CA GLY A 379 -9.33 16.29 -78.10
C GLY A 379 -10.53 16.05 -79.03
N LEU A 380 -11.77 16.00 -78.53
CA LEU A 380 -12.95 15.53 -79.27
C LEU A 380 -14.15 16.49 -79.28
N ALA A 381 -13.92 17.80 -79.18
CA ALA A 381 -14.95 18.81 -79.47
C ALA A 381 -14.39 19.83 -80.49
N PRO A 382 -15.04 20.01 -81.66
CA PRO A 382 -16.24 20.86 -81.66
C PRO A 382 -17.44 20.22 -82.37
N HIS A 383 -18.61 20.78 -82.07
CA HIS A 383 -19.96 20.44 -82.54
C HIS A 383 -20.61 19.22 -81.88
N LEU A 384 -21.38 19.48 -80.82
CA LEU A 384 -22.84 19.33 -80.84
C LEU A 384 -23.40 19.75 -79.47
N THR A 385 -24.05 20.91 -79.46
CA THR A 385 -24.93 21.38 -78.40
C THR A 385 -26.25 20.61 -78.45
N ALA A 386 -26.68 20.11 -77.28
CA ALA A 386 -28.06 20.10 -76.75
C ALA A 386 -28.50 18.74 -76.16
N GLY A 387 -29.00 18.78 -74.92
CA GLY A 387 -30.14 17.95 -74.52
C GLY A 387 -29.89 16.74 -73.63
N ILE A 388 -29.55 17.00 -72.37
CA ILE A 388 -29.91 16.33 -71.08
C ILE A 388 -30.52 14.91 -71.09
N SER A 389 -29.95 14.09 -70.20
CA SER A 389 -30.03 12.64 -70.01
C SER A 389 -31.16 12.11 -69.12
N ASN A 390 -31.53 10.84 -69.37
CA ASN A 390 -32.02 9.86 -68.39
C ASN A 390 -31.08 8.64 -68.40
N SER A 391 -30.84 8.05 -67.24
CA SER A 391 -30.01 6.85 -66.96
C SER A 391 -30.55 5.55 -67.62
N PRO A 392 -29.99 4.34 -67.37
CA PRO A 392 -28.59 3.88 -67.19
C PRO A 392 -28.28 2.65 -68.11
N GLN A 393 -27.12 2.01 -67.89
CA GLN A 393 -26.84 0.56 -68.08
C GLN A 393 -25.91 0.11 -69.23
N PHE A 394 -24.91 -0.68 -68.78
CA PHE A 394 -24.36 -1.91 -69.38
C PHE A 394 -23.23 -1.86 -70.43
N LEU A 395 -22.10 -2.41 -69.96
CA LEU A 395 -21.22 -3.42 -70.57
C LEU A 395 -20.56 -3.20 -71.95
N ARG A 396 -19.22 -3.10 -71.87
CA ARG A 396 -18.26 -4.17 -72.24
C ARG A 396 -18.17 -4.58 -73.72
N ASN A 397 -16.94 -4.40 -74.21
CA ASN A 397 -16.22 -5.17 -75.24
C ASN A 397 -16.67 -4.99 -76.71
N LYS A 398 -15.75 -4.48 -77.55
CA LYS A 398 -14.91 -5.30 -78.45
C LYS A 398 -14.19 -4.44 -79.50
N LEU A 399 -12.88 -4.69 -79.57
CA LEU A 399 -12.07 -4.93 -80.77
C LEU A 399 -11.99 -3.89 -81.91
N SER A 400 -10.73 -3.61 -82.26
CA SER A 400 -10.17 -3.82 -83.60
C SER A 400 -10.68 -2.90 -84.72
N ASN A 401 -9.89 -1.88 -85.08
CA ASN A 401 -8.98 -1.97 -86.24
C ASN A 401 -8.28 -0.64 -86.52
N GLY A 402 -6.99 -0.75 -86.82
CA GLY A 402 -6.27 -0.13 -87.94
C GLY A 402 -6.44 1.36 -88.25
N GLY A 403 -5.32 2.09 -88.23
CA GLY A 403 -5.21 3.34 -88.99
C GLY A 403 -4.04 4.21 -88.54
N SER A 404 -2.90 4.04 -89.19
CA SER A 404 -1.69 4.85 -89.05
C SER A 404 -1.94 6.37 -89.16
N ALA A 405 -1.29 7.14 -88.30
CA ALA A 405 -0.83 8.49 -88.64
C ALA A 405 0.40 8.82 -87.79
N ALA A 406 1.56 8.86 -88.46
CA ALA A 406 2.80 9.39 -87.92
C ALA A 406 2.68 10.91 -87.78
N MET A 407 3.18 11.48 -86.68
CA MET A 407 3.71 12.84 -86.69
C MET A 407 4.72 13.05 -85.55
N ASN A 408 5.96 13.32 -85.96
CA ASN A 408 7.04 13.87 -85.14
C ASN A 408 6.60 15.13 -84.39
N ILE A 409 7.19 15.39 -83.22
CA ILE A 409 7.72 16.71 -82.80
C ILE A 409 8.48 16.59 -81.46
N GLY A 410 9.74 17.07 -81.46
CA GLY A 410 10.14 18.10 -80.51
C GLY A 410 10.79 17.68 -79.18
N LYS A 411 12.12 17.61 -79.20
CA LYS A 411 13.01 17.72 -78.04
C LYS A 411 12.63 18.88 -77.11
N ARG A 412 12.67 18.66 -75.79
CA ARG A 412 13.13 19.69 -74.83
C ARG A 412 13.77 19.07 -73.60
N MET A 413 15.06 19.31 -73.51
CA MET A 413 15.97 19.08 -72.39
C MET A 413 15.83 20.25 -71.42
N VAL A 414 15.66 20.01 -70.12
CA VAL A 414 16.07 20.95 -69.05
C VAL A 414 16.50 20.14 -67.82
N SER A 415 17.78 20.22 -67.51
CA SER A 415 18.42 19.87 -66.24
C SER A 415 18.13 20.91 -65.16
N PHE A 416 18.12 20.55 -63.88
CA PHE A 416 18.76 21.34 -62.82
C PHE A 416 18.95 20.51 -61.54
N SER A 417 20.17 20.59 -61.01
CA SER A 417 20.68 20.28 -59.66
C SER A 417 21.66 21.45 -59.33
N PRO A 418 22.19 21.74 -58.11
CA PRO A 418 22.30 20.86 -56.92
C PRO A 418 22.26 21.53 -55.50
N ASN A 419 22.25 20.64 -54.48
CA ASN A 419 22.98 20.64 -53.18
C ASN A 419 22.77 21.66 -52.03
N THR A 420 22.67 21.08 -50.81
CA THR A 420 23.38 21.44 -49.54
C THR A 420 23.11 20.32 -48.50
N LYS A 421 24.00 19.36 -48.20
CA LYS A 421 25.21 19.27 -47.32
C LYS A 421 25.02 19.49 -45.79
N ARG A 422 25.16 18.43 -44.96
CA ARG A 422 26.23 18.16 -43.95
C ARG A 422 25.90 16.90 -43.08
N HIS A 423 26.71 15.82 -43.12
CA HIS A 423 27.91 15.45 -42.29
C HIS A 423 27.54 14.88 -40.90
N GLU A 424 28.07 13.80 -40.29
CA GLU A 424 29.11 12.77 -40.58
C GLU A 424 29.07 11.69 -39.44
N GLU A 425 29.46 10.42 -39.74
CA GLU A 425 30.29 9.40 -39.00
C GLU A 425 30.03 9.05 -37.50
N ASP A 426 30.25 7.86 -36.92
CA ASP A 426 30.74 6.50 -37.26
C ASP A 426 30.46 5.59 -36.01
N GLU A 427 29.97 4.34 -36.14
CA GLU A 427 30.67 3.04 -36.12
C GLU A 427 30.74 2.34 -34.72
N GLU A 428 30.12 1.14 -34.60
CA GLU A 428 30.75 -0.15 -34.18
C GLU A 428 29.73 -1.23 -33.74
N THR A 429 29.96 -2.45 -34.25
CA THR A 429 29.29 -3.76 -33.97
C THR A 429 29.95 -4.49 -32.77
N PRO A 430 29.55 -5.70 -32.26
CA PRO A 430 29.71 -6.99 -32.99
C PRO A 430 28.82 -8.24 -32.62
N LEU A 431 28.82 -9.22 -33.56
CA LEU A 431 28.75 -10.72 -33.47
C LEU A 431 27.42 -11.45 -33.09
N THR A 432 26.96 -12.53 -33.76
CA THR A 432 27.65 -13.80 -34.14
C THR A 432 26.97 -14.58 -35.31
N MET A 433 27.76 -15.52 -35.86
CA MET A 433 27.60 -16.38 -37.06
C MET A 433 26.76 -17.66 -36.85
N ILE A 434 26.30 -18.30 -37.93
CA ILE A 434 26.40 -19.76 -38.22
C ILE A 434 26.30 -19.99 -39.75
N ASP A 435 27.09 -20.97 -40.20
CA ASP A 435 27.47 -21.40 -41.55
C ASP A 435 26.56 -22.52 -42.10
N GLU A 436 26.54 -22.74 -43.43
CA GLU A 436 26.43 -24.08 -44.09
C GLU A 436 26.43 -23.97 -45.64
N ASN A 437 27.61 -24.27 -46.21
CA ASN A 437 27.89 -25.27 -47.25
C ASN A 437 27.10 -25.33 -48.57
N GLY A 438 27.86 -25.18 -49.66
CA GLY A 438 27.46 -25.52 -51.02
C GLY A 438 27.67 -27.00 -51.39
N ILE A 439 26.94 -27.43 -52.43
CA ILE A 439 27.13 -28.69 -53.16
C ILE A 439 27.07 -28.39 -54.67
N SER A 440 28.14 -28.74 -55.38
CA SER A 440 28.21 -28.94 -56.85
C SER A 440 27.91 -30.43 -57.14
N PRO A 441 27.52 -30.95 -58.36
CA PRO A 441 28.42 -30.91 -59.53
C PRO A 441 27.83 -31.08 -60.97
N ARG A 442 28.72 -30.82 -61.95
CA ARG A 442 29.07 -31.66 -63.15
C ARG A 442 28.43 -31.48 -64.55
N ASN A 443 29.31 -31.01 -65.47
CA ASN A 443 29.76 -31.53 -66.79
C ASN A 443 28.82 -32.17 -67.83
N ASN A 444 28.96 -31.68 -69.09
CA ASN A 444 29.59 -32.41 -70.23
C ASN A 444 29.83 -31.41 -71.41
N ARG A 445 31.05 -31.10 -71.88
CA ARG A 445 32.08 -31.82 -72.68
C ARG A 445 31.86 -31.88 -74.21
N ARG A 446 32.88 -31.37 -74.92
CA ARG A 446 33.43 -31.70 -76.28
C ARG A 446 32.69 -31.17 -77.52
N SER A 447 33.29 -30.90 -78.68
CA SER A 447 34.66 -30.54 -79.17
C SER A 447 34.60 -30.55 -80.72
N ASN A 448 35.40 -29.71 -81.40
CA ASN A 448 35.77 -29.72 -82.84
C ASN A 448 34.65 -29.33 -83.85
N SER A 449 34.89 -28.64 -84.98
CA SER A 449 36.08 -28.45 -85.83
C SER A 449 35.99 -27.20 -86.74
N GLN A 450 37.17 -26.62 -87.02
CA GLN A 450 37.65 -25.93 -88.24
C GLN A 450 36.68 -25.41 -89.31
N GLY A 451 36.90 -24.14 -89.73
CA GLY A 451 36.70 -23.75 -91.12
C GLY A 451 36.51 -22.24 -91.38
N GLY A 452 37.57 -21.56 -91.84
CA GLY A 452 37.47 -20.56 -92.91
C GLY A 452 37.07 -19.13 -92.54
N MET A 453 38.01 -18.21 -92.74
CA MET A 453 37.78 -16.77 -92.90
C MET A 453 36.69 -16.49 -93.93
N ASN A 454 35.73 -15.64 -93.59
CA ASN A 454 35.32 -14.56 -94.48
C ASN A 454 34.77 -13.40 -93.66
N LEU A 455 35.49 -12.28 -93.74
CA LEU A 455 35.03 -10.97 -93.34
C LEU A 455 33.75 -10.65 -94.12
N ARG A 456 32.60 -10.70 -93.46
CA ARG A 456 31.48 -9.81 -93.75
C ARG A 456 30.98 -9.28 -92.43
N GLN A 457 31.09 -7.96 -92.28
CA GLN A 457 30.47 -7.18 -91.21
C GLN A 457 29.00 -7.63 -91.07
N PRO A 458 28.53 -7.99 -89.86
CA PRO A 458 27.10 -7.98 -89.63
C PRO A 458 26.69 -6.52 -89.56
N GLU A 459 25.80 -6.16 -90.46
CA GLU A 459 24.91 -5.02 -90.33
C GLU A 459 24.35 -5.05 -88.89
N TYR A 460 24.71 -4.04 -88.11
CA TYR A 460 24.29 -3.88 -86.72
C TYR A 460 22.77 -3.66 -86.76
N SER A 461 22.00 -4.71 -86.51
CA SER A 461 20.54 -4.63 -86.54
C SER A 461 20.09 -3.81 -85.34
N GLU A 462 19.62 -2.59 -85.61
CA GLU A 462 18.84 -1.78 -84.65
C GLU A 462 17.76 -2.65 -83.96
N ASP A 463 17.20 -3.63 -84.68
CA ASP A 463 16.21 -4.59 -84.19
C ASP A 463 16.69 -5.47 -83.00
N LEU A 464 17.98 -5.82 -82.90
CA LEU A 464 18.50 -6.63 -81.79
C LEU A 464 18.65 -5.79 -80.51
N PHE A 465 19.11 -4.54 -80.66
CA PHE A 465 19.18 -3.59 -79.56
C PHE A 465 17.78 -3.20 -79.09
N GLU A 466 16.84 -2.97 -80.02
CA GLU A 466 15.45 -2.67 -79.68
C GLU A 466 14.76 -3.82 -78.93
N THR A 467 15.00 -5.08 -79.34
CA THR A 467 14.42 -6.24 -78.65
C THR A 467 15.04 -6.49 -77.27
N GLU A 468 16.34 -6.27 -77.08
CA GLU A 468 16.96 -6.29 -75.75
C GLU A 468 16.49 -5.12 -74.88
N PHE A 469 16.41 -3.91 -75.43
CA PHE A 469 15.94 -2.71 -74.72
C PHE A 469 14.49 -2.86 -74.28
N LEU A 470 13.60 -3.38 -75.12
CA LEU A 470 12.21 -3.68 -74.77
C LEU A 470 12.12 -4.77 -73.69
N LYS A 471 13.03 -5.74 -73.67
CA LYS A 471 13.09 -6.78 -72.64
C LYS A 471 13.53 -6.22 -71.29
N VAL A 472 14.53 -5.32 -71.28
CA VAL A 472 14.95 -4.59 -70.08
C VAL A 472 13.85 -3.67 -69.58
N MET A 473 13.20 -2.91 -70.46
CA MET A 473 12.07 -2.03 -70.11
C MET A 473 10.90 -2.82 -69.50
N ARG A 474 10.57 -3.99 -70.05
CA ARG A 474 9.55 -4.88 -69.48
C ARG A 474 9.94 -5.42 -68.11
N ASN A 475 11.20 -5.81 -67.93
CA ASN A 475 11.71 -6.27 -66.63
C ASN A 475 11.69 -5.15 -65.59
N VAL A 476 12.14 -3.93 -65.96
CA VAL A 476 12.11 -2.75 -65.08
C VAL A 476 10.67 -2.40 -64.72
N HIS A 477 9.75 -2.37 -65.68
CA HIS A 477 8.33 -2.11 -65.42
C HIS A 477 7.72 -3.15 -64.47
N ALA A 478 7.98 -4.44 -64.69
CA ALA A 478 7.55 -5.51 -63.78
C ALA A 478 8.20 -5.42 -62.39
N THR A 479 9.40 -4.83 -62.28
CA THR A 479 10.08 -4.62 -60.99
C THR A 479 9.49 -3.43 -60.24
N ILE A 480 9.15 -2.35 -60.96
CA ILE A 480 8.47 -1.17 -60.42
C ILE A 480 7.09 -1.57 -59.90
N GLU A 481 6.30 -2.28 -60.70
CA GLU A 481 4.96 -2.75 -60.31
C GLU A 481 5.01 -3.67 -59.08
N ARG A 482 6.02 -4.56 -59.00
CA ARG A 482 6.26 -5.37 -57.78
C ARG A 482 6.65 -4.53 -56.56
N ASN A 483 7.45 -3.49 -56.74
CA ASN A 483 7.85 -2.61 -55.64
C ASN A 483 6.69 -1.73 -55.16
N GLU A 484 5.86 -1.24 -56.06
CA GLU A 484 4.62 -0.53 -55.73
C GLU A 484 3.64 -1.44 -54.98
N MET A 485 3.43 -2.67 -55.45
CA MET A 485 2.60 -3.64 -54.71
C MET A 485 3.16 -3.95 -53.31
N ARG A 486 4.49 -4.05 -53.18
CA ARG A 486 5.15 -4.24 -51.87
C ARG A 486 5.02 -3.02 -50.96
N GLN A 487 5.03 -1.80 -51.51
CA GLN A 487 4.77 -0.57 -50.75
C GLN A 487 3.32 -0.54 -50.26
N VAL A 488 2.35 -0.81 -51.14
CA VAL A 488 0.92 -0.83 -50.77
C VAL A 488 0.62 -1.85 -49.68
N GLU A 489 1.22 -3.05 -49.74
CA GLU A 489 1.02 -4.07 -48.68
C GLU A 489 1.71 -3.70 -47.36
N ARG A 490 2.87 -2.99 -47.40
CA ARG A 490 3.48 -2.42 -46.18
C ARG A 490 2.61 -1.33 -45.59
N ASP A 491 2.16 -0.38 -46.41
CA ASP A 491 1.28 0.70 -45.97
C ASP A 491 0.00 0.13 -45.33
N ARG A 492 -0.59 -0.92 -45.94
CA ARG A 492 -1.78 -1.60 -45.39
C ARG A 492 -1.51 -2.23 -44.02
N ARG A 493 -0.36 -2.86 -43.83
CA ARG A 493 0.05 -3.45 -42.55
C ARG A 493 0.33 -2.37 -41.51
N ASP A 494 1.01 -1.30 -41.89
CA ASP A 494 1.34 -0.18 -41.01
C ASP A 494 0.06 0.54 -40.54
N ALA A 495 -0.93 0.73 -41.43
CA ALA A 495 -2.23 1.26 -41.02
C ALA A 495 -2.99 0.31 -40.09
N THR A 496 -2.98 -1.00 -40.37
CA THR A 496 -3.63 -1.99 -39.51
C THR A 496 -2.99 -1.99 -38.12
N LYS A 497 -1.65 -1.90 -38.06
CA LYS A 497 -0.90 -1.78 -36.82
C LYS A 497 -1.31 -0.52 -36.05
N LEU A 498 -1.33 0.63 -36.70
CA LEU A 498 -1.67 1.92 -36.10
C LEU A 498 -3.12 1.95 -35.59
N GLU A 499 -4.06 1.27 -36.27
CA GLU A 499 -5.43 1.09 -35.78
C GLU A 499 -5.48 0.30 -34.45
N TRP A 500 -4.72 -0.79 -34.32
CA TRP A 500 -4.62 -1.55 -33.07
C TRP A 500 -3.93 -0.76 -31.95
N GLU A 501 -2.89 0.01 -32.28
CA GLU A 501 -2.22 0.91 -31.33
C GLU A 501 -3.21 1.96 -30.78
N GLN A 502 -4.05 2.54 -31.64
CA GLN A 502 -5.10 3.47 -31.22
C GLN A 502 -6.18 2.80 -30.37
N VAL A 503 -6.61 1.59 -30.70
CA VAL A 503 -7.58 0.82 -29.90
C VAL A 503 -7.00 0.52 -28.51
N ALA A 504 -5.75 0.06 -28.44
CA ALA A 504 -5.06 -0.21 -27.18
C ALA A 504 -4.93 1.07 -26.33
N MET A 505 -4.58 2.20 -26.93
CA MET A 505 -4.51 3.49 -26.24
C MET A 505 -5.87 3.92 -25.67
N VAL A 506 -6.96 3.77 -26.44
CA VAL A 506 -8.32 4.11 -25.96
C VAL A 506 -8.73 3.20 -24.80
N LEU A 507 -8.39 1.91 -24.87
CA LEU A 507 -8.64 0.95 -23.78
C LEU A 507 -7.82 1.28 -22.52
N ASP A 508 -6.55 1.66 -22.66
CA ASP A 508 -5.71 2.08 -21.55
C ASP A 508 -6.29 3.31 -20.83
N ARG A 509 -6.72 4.33 -21.58
CA ARG A 509 -7.34 5.54 -21.01
C ARG A 509 -8.66 5.25 -20.31
N PHE A 510 -9.44 4.31 -20.84
CA PHE A 510 -10.67 3.85 -20.20
C PHE A 510 -10.39 3.16 -18.88
N LEU A 511 -9.48 2.17 -18.90
CA LEU A 511 -9.13 1.40 -17.72
C LEU A 511 -8.51 2.30 -16.66
N LEU A 512 -7.67 3.28 -17.04
CA LEU A 512 -7.18 4.32 -16.15
C LEU A 512 -8.34 5.01 -15.42
N VAL A 513 -9.35 5.52 -16.14
CA VAL A 513 -10.49 6.22 -15.51
C VAL A 513 -11.28 5.28 -14.60
N VAL A 514 -11.56 4.05 -15.05
CA VAL A 514 -12.28 3.06 -14.24
C VAL A 514 -11.53 2.74 -12.95
N PHE A 515 -10.23 2.47 -13.03
CA PHE A 515 -9.41 2.14 -11.88
C PHE A 515 -9.12 3.35 -10.98
N VAL A 516 -9.00 4.56 -11.52
CA VAL A 516 -8.90 5.80 -10.73
C VAL A 516 -10.19 6.02 -9.95
N VAL A 517 -11.36 5.87 -10.58
CA VAL A 517 -12.65 5.98 -9.89
C VAL A 517 -12.80 4.87 -8.84
N ALA A 518 -12.45 3.63 -9.17
CA ALA A 518 -12.51 2.51 -8.23
C ALA A 518 -11.57 2.71 -7.02
N THR A 519 -10.32 3.11 -7.25
CA THR A 519 -9.35 3.35 -6.16
C THR A 519 -9.75 4.55 -5.31
N THR A 520 -10.19 5.65 -5.92
CA THR A 520 -10.64 6.84 -5.17
C THR A 520 -11.91 6.56 -4.36
N THR A 521 -12.88 5.84 -4.92
CA THR A 521 -14.10 5.44 -4.19
C THR A 521 -13.79 4.49 -3.04
N VAL A 522 -12.97 3.46 -3.25
CA VAL A 522 -12.55 2.54 -2.18
C VAL A 522 -11.79 3.27 -1.09
N THR A 523 -10.83 4.13 -1.45
CA THR A 523 -10.04 4.91 -0.48
C THR A 523 -10.94 5.88 0.29
N PHE A 524 -11.89 6.54 -0.38
CA PHE A 524 -12.82 7.46 0.26
C PHE A 524 -13.78 6.73 1.21
N VAL A 525 -14.40 5.63 0.78
CA VAL A 525 -15.32 4.84 1.61
C VAL A 525 -14.64 4.36 2.88
N ILE A 526 -13.38 3.90 2.78
CA ILE A 526 -12.65 3.34 3.92
C ILE A 526 -12.13 4.44 4.85
N LEU A 527 -11.59 5.56 4.34
CA LEU A 527 -11.14 6.67 5.18
C LEU A 527 -12.29 7.40 5.89
N TYR A 528 -13.45 7.52 5.24
CA TYR A 528 -14.62 8.21 5.80
C TYR A 528 -15.61 7.27 6.50
N GLN A 529 -15.31 5.98 6.63
CA GLN A 529 -16.21 5.01 7.24
C GLN A 529 -16.59 5.36 8.69
N ARG A 530 -15.68 6.01 9.43
CA ARG A 530 -15.95 6.51 10.80
C ARG A 530 -16.86 7.73 10.85
N GLN A 531 -16.86 8.60 9.82
CA GLN A 531 -17.76 9.76 9.76
C GLN A 531 -19.15 9.41 9.21
N LEU A 532 -19.25 8.37 8.40
CA LEU A 532 -20.49 8.00 7.72
C LEU A 532 -21.41 7.12 8.58
N GLY A 533 -20.94 6.55 9.69
CA GLY A 533 -21.77 5.76 10.62
C GLY A 533 -22.46 4.55 9.98
N ILE A 534 -21.92 4.00 8.87
CA ILE A 534 -22.61 2.99 8.05
C ILE A 534 -22.64 1.59 8.73
N PHE A 535 -21.94 1.41 9.85
CA PHE A 535 -21.90 0.15 10.60
C PHE A 535 -21.74 0.36 12.12
N GLU A 536 -22.43 1.35 12.70
CA GLU A 536 -22.74 1.33 14.15
C GLU A 536 -24.08 0.63 14.39
#